data_AF-A0A7S2QTW1-F1
#
_entry.id   AF-A0A7S2QTW1-F1
#
_cell.length_a   1.000
_cell.length_b   1.000
_cell.length_c   1.000
_cell.angle_alpha   90.00
_cell.angle_beta   90.00
_cell.angle_gamma   90.00
#
_symmetry.space_group_name_H-M   'P 1'
#
loop_
_entity.id
_entity.type
_entity.pdbx_description
1 polymer ?
#
loop_
_entity_poly.entity_id
_entity_poly.type
_entity_poly.pdbx_seq_one_letter_code
_entity_poly.pdbx_strand_id
1 'polypeptide(L)'
;RTCRRAWGRRAFLPGIRGGERYSVISSLLGRSIFASCIFRGRLKRDSVSELIRRYLICNNTKMDSQIKAASDLLASLEKADKLSQENKNNSHASMPNSKMNINVKRLNRILHQFSSVYGTKASGSIEEEIMQDEVRKMEGFMCSERFKHTQRPYTAKDVCALRPTDACVYPGHHSSRKLWKLLTKLKKDKSFSFTFGALDPVQVTQMAKYLSTIYVSGWQCSSTASVTNEPGPDLADYPYNTVPNKVDQLRRAQEFHDRKQRECRSRMSRSERQASQKIDFLRPIIADGDTGHGGVTAVMRLTKLMIEAGAGGIHFEDQRAGTKKCGHMAGKGLVSMREQ
;
A
#
# COMPACT_ATOMS: atom_id res chain seq x y z
N ARG A 1 -15.18 36.52 -14.89
CA ARG A 1 -16.57 36.61 -15.41
C ARG A 1 -16.62 36.89 -16.93
N THR A 2 -15.64 36.44 -17.70
CA THR A 2 -15.60 36.58 -19.17
C THR A 2 -14.98 35.33 -19.79
N CYS A 3 -15.81 34.30 -19.97
CA CYS A 3 -15.67 33.19 -20.93
C CYS A 3 -16.88 32.21 -20.83
N ARG A 4 -18.09 32.77 -20.61
CA ARG A 4 -19.37 32.10 -20.87
C ARG A 4 -20.02 32.85 -22.02
N ARG A 5 -19.62 32.57 -23.27
CA ARG A 5 -20.30 32.97 -24.52
C ARG A 5 -19.41 32.62 -25.72
N ALA A 6 -19.26 31.34 -25.99
CA ALA A 6 -19.02 30.82 -27.34
C ALA A 6 -19.37 29.34 -27.27
N TRP A 7 -20.12 28.85 -28.25
CA TRP A 7 -20.53 27.45 -28.44
C TRP A 7 -21.83 27.03 -27.73
N GLY A 8 -22.94 27.46 -28.32
CA GLY A 8 -24.22 26.78 -28.23
C GLY A 8 -24.45 25.86 -29.44
N ARG A 9 -25.36 24.89 -29.22
CA ARG A 9 -26.05 23.97 -30.17
C ARG A 9 -25.37 22.65 -30.56
N ARG A 10 -25.68 21.64 -29.73
CA ARG A 10 -26.13 20.25 -30.00
C ARG A 10 -25.68 19.55 -31.30
N ALA A 11 -24.96 18.44 -31.12
CA ALA A 11 -25.27 17.17 -31.80
C ALA A 11 -25.33 16.08 -30.71
N PHE A 12 -26.51 15.50 -30.53
CA PHE A 12 -26.79 14.39 -29.61
C PHE A 12 -26.46 13.07 -30.32
N LEU A 13 -25.65 12.21 -29.69
CA LEU A 13 -25.58 10.78 -30.00
C LEU A 13 -25.90 10.02 -28.69
N PRO A 14 -26.87 9.09 -28.69
CA PRO A 14 -27.35 8.43 -27.48
C PRO A 14 -26.49 7.20 -27.12
N GLY A 15 -26.32 6.97 -25.82
CA GLY A 15 -25.79 5.72 -25.26
C GLY A 15 -24.28 5.69 -25.04
N ILE A 16 -23.83 6.01 -23.82
CA ILE A 16 -22.67 5.46 -23.08
C ILE A 16 -22.69 6.12 -21.69
N ARG A 17 -22.70 5.31 -20.62
CA ARG A 17 -22.82 5.74 -19.21
C ARG A 17 -21.51 6.38 -18.71
N GLY A 18 -21.65 7.35 -17.79
CA GLY A 18 -20.59 8.26 -17.34
C GLY A 18 -19.50 7.62 -16.47
N GLY A 19 -18.25 7.90 -16.83
CA GLY A 19 -17.03 7.53 -16.11
C GLY A 19 -15.76 7.79 -16.93
N GLU A 20 -15.83 7.63 -18.25
CA GLU A 20 -14.64 7.65 -19.14
C GLU A 20 -14.45 8.94 -19.96
N ARG A 21 -15.35 9.93 -19.83
CA ARG A 21 -15.27 11.17 -20.65
C ARG A 21 -14.24 12.20 -20.19
N TYR A 22 -13.64 12.08 -19.00
CA TYR A 22 -12.70 13.11 -18.49
C TYR A 22 -11.22 12.83 -18.78
N SER A 23 -10.80 11.57 -18.95
CA SER A 23 -9.36 11.26 -19.18
C SER A 23 -8.96 11.41 -20.65
N VAL A 24 -9.84 11.05 -21.59
CA VAL A 24 -9.55 11.10 -23.03
C VAL A 24 -9.65 12.53 -23.59
N ILE A 25 -10.53 13.36 -23.03
CA ILE A 25 -10.67 14.78 -23.44
C ILE A 25 -9.49 15.62 -22.89
N SER A 26 -8.93 15.28 -21.73
CA SER A 26 -7.75 15.94 -21.16
C SER A 26 -6.47 15.72 -21.98
N SER A 27 -6.26 14.50 -22.48
CA SER A 27 -5.05 14.15 -23.25
C SER A 27 -5.04 14.74 -24.66
N LEU A 28 -6.21 14.88 -25.30
CA LEU A 28 -6.35 15.49 -26.63
C LEU A 28 -6.32 17.03 -26.58
N LEU A 29 -6.96 17.66 -25.59
CA LEU A 29 -6.88 19.13 -25.41
C LEU A 29 -5.47 19.60 -25.03
N GLY A 30 -4.73 18.82 -24.25
CA GLY A 30 -3.33 19.13 -23.90
C GLY A 30 -2.42 19.17 -25.14
N ARG A 31 -2.61 18.24 -26.09
CA ARG A 31 -1.81 18.18 -27.32
C ARG A 31 -2.14 19.30 -28.30
N SER A 32 -3.41 19.67 -28.48
CA SER A 32 -3.81 20.75 -29.40
C SER A 32 -3.48 22.15 -28.89
N ILE A 33 -3.57 22.42 -27.58
CA ILE A 33 -3.21 23.74 -27.03
C ILE A 33 -1.69 23.95 -27.11
N PHE A 34 -0.89 22.92 -26.85
CA PHE A 34 0.57 23.00 -26.93
C PHE A 34 1.05 23.25 -28.36
N ALA A 35 0.48 22.55 -29.35
CA ALA A 35 0.82 22.75 -30.77
C ALA A 35 0.38 24.13 -31.28
N SER A 36 -0.80 24.62 -30.90
CA SER A 36 -1.33 25.91 -31.38
C SER A 36 -0.61 27.13 -30.76
N CYS A 37 -0.18 27.03 -29.50
CA CYS A 37 0.53 28.12 -28.81
C CYS A 37 2.01 28.26 -29.25
N ILE A 38 2.66 27.17 -29.62
CA ILE A 38 4.03 27.19 -30.17
C ILE A 38 4.03 27.76 -31.60
N PHE A 39 3.06 27.39 -32.44
CA PHE A 39 2.98 27.85 -33.83
C PHE A 39 2.63 29.35 -33.97
N ARG A 40 2.09 29.98 -32.92
CA ARG A 40 1.71 31.42 -32.91
C ARG A 40 2.63 32.31 -32.08
N GLY A 41 3.80 31.83 -31.64
CA GLY A 41 4.87 32.69 -31.10
C GLY A 41 4.52 33.52 -29.84
N ARG A 42 3.59 33.08 -28.99
CA ARG A 42 3.05 33.89 -27.87
C ARG A 42 3.44 33.41 -26.45
N LEU A 43 4.48 32.59 -26.28
CA LEU A 43 4.95 32.18 -24.94
C LEU A 43 6.34 32.76 -24.63
N LYS A 44 6.42 33.60 -23.59
CA LYS A 44 7.69 34.11 -23.05
C LYS A 44 8.47 32.98 -22.35
N ARG A 45 9.80 33.00 -22.45
CA ARG A 45 10.76 31.97 -21.98
C ARG A 45 10.45 31.37 -20.61
N ASP A 46 10.05 32.19 -19.64
CA ASP A 46 9.84 31.74 -18.26
C ASP A 46 8.57 30.89 -18.10
N SER A 47 7.60 31.02 -19.01
CA SER A 47 6.33 30.29 -18.95
C SER A 47 6.43 28.82 -19.36
N VAL A 48 7.39 28.47 -20.24
CA VAL A 48 7.55 27.09 -20.74
C VAL A 48 8.22 26.21 -19.68
N SER A 49 9.24 26.74 -18.98
CA SER A 49 9.92 26.03 -17.90
C SER A 49 9.00 25.81 -16.68
N GLU A 50 8.17 26.81 -16.36
CA GLU A 50 7.13 26.72 -15.34
C GLU A 50 6.04 25.71 -15.72
N LEU A 51 5.64 25.64 -17.00
CA LEU A 51 4.66 24.66 -17.47
C LEU A 51 5.19 23.22 -17.38
N ILE A 52 6.45 23.01 -17.75
CA ILE A 52 7.12 21.71 -17.65
C ILE A 52 7.22 21.28 -16.18
N ARG A 53 7.61 22.20 -15.28
CA ARG A 53 7.61 21.93 -13.84
C ARG A 53 6.21 21.55 -13.33
N ARG A 54 5.17 22.29 -13.71
CA ARG A 54 3.79 21.99 -13.27
C ARG A 54 3.24 20.69 -13.86
N TYR A 55 3.63 20.34 -15.09
CA TYR A 55 3.27 19.07 -15.70
C TYR A 55 3.94 17.88 -14.99
N LEU A 56 5.21 18.02 -14.60
CA LEU A 56 5.96 17.00 -13.85
C LEU A 56 5.47 16.84 -12.41
N ILE A 57 5.01 17.93 -11.77
CA ILE A 57 4.46 17.90 -10.41
C ILE A 57 3.07 17.24 -10.36
N CYS A 58 2.25 17.37 -11.42
CA CYS A 58 0.87 16.87 -11.42
C CYS A 58 0.69 15.38 -11.77
N ASN A 59 1.63 14.74 -12.46
CA ASN A 59 1.45 13.37 -12.98
C ASN A 59 2.48 12.39 -12.40
N ASN A 60 2.14 11.86 -11.22
CA ASN A 60 2.93 10.93 -10.43
C ASN A 60 2.87 9.47 -10.98
N THR A 61 3.26 9.25 -12.25
CA THR A 61 3.30 7.91 -12.89
C THR A 61 4.50 7.73 -13.84
N LYS A 62 5.29 6.66 -13.60
CA LYS A 62 6.40 6.03 -14.38
C LYS A 62 7.24 6.94 -15.30
N MET A 63 8.43 7.31 -14.80
CA MET A 63 9.48 8.12 -15.43
C MET A 63 9.93 7.66 -16.83
N ASP A 64 9.90 6.37 -17.15
CA ASP A 64 10.41 5.86 -18.43
C ASP A 64 9.61 6.36 -19.65
N SER A 65 8.30 6.53 -19.47
CA SER A 65 7.43 7.10 -20.49
C SER A 65 7.73 8.58 -20.75
N GLN A 66 8.20 9.29 -19.72
CA GLN A 66 8.53 10.71 -19.78
C GLN A 66 9.90 10.95 -20.43
N ILE A 67 10.87 10.07 -20.16
CA ILE A 67 12.19 10.08 -20.82
C ILE A 67 12.02 9.81 -22.32
N LYS A 68 11.20 8.83 -22.70
CA LYS A 68 10.90 8.53 -24.10
C LYS A 68 10.22 9.72 -24.80
N ALA A 69 9.21 10.32 -24.15
CA ALA A 69 8.51 11.48 -24.69
C ALA A 69 9.43 12.71 -24.86
N ALA A 70 10.38 12.92 -23.94
CA ALA A 70 11.36 14.00 -24.03
C ALA A 70 12.38 13.75 -25.17
N SER A 71 12.82 12.50 -25.34
CA SER A 71 13.70 12.08 -26.43
C SER A 71 13.03 12.24 -27.81
N ASP A 72 11.76 11.84 -27.93
CA ASP A 72 10.99 11.96 -29.18
C ASP A 72 10.74 13.43 -29.57
N LEU A 73 10.53 14.30 -28.56
CA LEU A 73 10.39 15.73 -28.76
C LEU A 73 11.71 16.36 -29.25
N LEU A 74 12.86 15.93 -28.70
CA LEU A 74 14.19 16.36 -29.14
C LEU A 74 14.47 15.95 -30.60
N ALA A 75 14.19 14.69 -30.96
CA ALA A 75 14.34 14.21 -32.34
C ALA A 75 13.44 14.99 -33.32
N SER A 76 12.23 15.34 -32.89
CA SER A 76 11.29 16.15 -33.71
C SER A 76 11.79 17.58 -33.91
N LEU A 77 12.42 18.17 -32.88
CA LEU A 77 13.01 19.51 -32.96
C LEU A 77 14.28 19.53 -33.82
N GLU A 78 15.14 18.50 -33.76
CA GLU A 78 16.30 18.36 -34.64
C GLU A 78 15.89 18.20 -36.11
N LYS A 79 14.83 17.44 -36.37
CA LYS A 79 14.26 17.29 -37.72
C LYS A 79 13.69 18.62 -38.23
N ALA A 80 13.02 19.38 -37.37
CA ALA A 80 12.51 20.72 -37.72
C ALA A 80 13.64 21.73 -37.98
N ASP A 81 14.77 21.65 -37.26
CA ASP A 81 15.94 22.51 -37.49
C ASP A 81 16.62 22.17 -38.83
N LYS A 82 16.75 20.87 -39.17
CA LYS A 82 17.25 20.45 -40.49
C LYS A 82 16.36 20.95 -41.64
N LEU A 83 15.03 20.83 -41.51
CA LEU A 83 14.07 21.36 -42.49
C LEU A 83 14.13 22.89 -42.59
N SER A 84 14.38 23.59 -41.48
CA SER A 84 14.56 25.05 -41.48
C SER A 84 15.89 25.48 -42.14
N GLN A 85 16.94 24.65 -42.08
CA GLN A 85 18.22 24.91 -42.75
C GLN A 85 18.13 24.60 -44.25
N GLU A 86 17.45 23.53 -44.65
CA GLU A 86 17.20 23.20 -46.06
C GLU A 86 16.35 24.27 -46.77
N ASN A 87 15.32 24.80 -46.10
CA ASN A 87 14.51 25.90 -46.64
C ASN A 87 15.26 27.24 -46.74
N LYS A 88 16.33 27.46 -45.96
CA LYS A 88 17.19 28.65 -46.09
C LYS A 88 18.08 28.61 -47.33
N ASN A 89 18.41 27.42 -47.83
CA ASN A 89 19.25 27.27 -49.03
C ASN A 89 18.47 27.45 -50.34
N ASN A 90 17.12 27.52 -50.29
CA ASN A 90 16.26 27.53 -51.48
C ASN A 90 15.41 28.80 -51.68
N SER A 91 15.63 29.89 -50.95
CA SER A 91 14.88 31.14 -51.20
C SER A 91 15.70 32.41 -51.03
N HIS A 92 16.04 33.05 -52.14
CA HIS A 92 16.39 34.47 -52.23
C HIS A 92 15.11 35.32 -52.02
N ALA A 93 14.92 35.91 -50.84
CA ALA A 93 14.15 37.15 -50.65
C ALA A 93 14.28 37.68 -49.21
N SER A 94 14.43 38.99 -49.10
CA SER A 94 14.71 39.79 -47.91
C SER A 94 13.47 40.07 -47.03
N MET A 95 13.61 39.95 -45.71
CA MET A 95 13.06 40.86 -44.68
C MET A 95 13.47 40.43 -43.26
N PRO A 96 13.56 41.36 -42.28
CA PRO A 96 14.37 41.18 -41.08
C PRO A 96 13.54 40.68 -39.89
N ASN A 97 14.06 39.75 -39.08
CA ASN A 97 13.76 39.76 -37.64
C ASN A 97 14.64 38.87 -36.75
N SER A 98 15.33 39.55 -35.83
CA SER A 98 15.52 39.25 -34.41
C SER A 98 15.48 37.80 -33.90
N LYS A 99 16.67 37.34 -33.46
CA LYS A 99 16.92 36.52 -32.25
C LYS A 99 16.16 35.19 -32.13
N MET A 100 16.58 34.17 -32.89
CA MET A 100 16.45 32.77 -32.47
C MET A 100 17.79 32.03 -32.58
N ASN A 101 18.81 32.56 -31.90
CA ASN A 101 20.03 31.81 -31.61
C ASN A 101 19.76 30.94 -30.37
N ILE A 102 19.00 29.86 -30.55
CA ILE A 102 18.92 28.79 -29.54
C ILE A 102 20.29 28.13 -29.56
N ASN A 103 21.06 28.39 -28.52
CA ASN A 103 22.45 27.97 -28.42
C ASN A 103 22.48 26.45 -28.20
N VAL A 104 22.44 25.67 -29.29
CA VAL A 104 22.49 24.20 -29.32
C VAL A 104 23.67 23.68 -28.51
N LYS A 105 24.80 24.40 -28.46
CA LYS A 105 25.95 24.06 -27.61
C LYS A 105 25.62 24.07 -26.11
N ARG A 106 24.71 24.94 -25.65
CA ARG A 106 24.29 25.03 -24.25
C ARG A 106 23.27 23.93 -23.91
N LEU A 107 22.40 23.56 -24.86
CA LEU A 107 21.51 22.40 -24.70
C LEU A 107 22.30 21.10 -24.69
N ASN A 108 23.29 20.95 -25.56
CA ASN A 108 24.20 19.80 -25.57
C ASN A 108 25.05 19.73 -24.30
N ARG A 109 25.45 20.86 -23.72
CA ARG A 109 26.18 20.88 -22.45
C ARG A 109 25.27 20.50 -21.27
N ILE A 110 23.99 20.91 -21.28
CA ILE A 110 22.99 20.47 -20.31
C ILE A 110 22.68 18.98 -20.51
N LEU A 111 22.57 18.48 -21.74
CA LEU A 111 22.39 17.07 -22.06
C LEU A 111 23.62 16.23 -21.69
N HIS A 112 24.84 16.75 -21.82
CA HIS A 112 26.05 16.06 -21.35
C HIS A 112 26.15 16.07 -19.82
N GLN A 113 25.70 17.14 -19.15
CA GLN A 113 25.58 17.15 -17.69
C GLN A 113 24.47 16.22 -17.21
N PHE A 114 23.33 16.15 -17.91
CA PHE A 114 22.26 15.20 -17.61
C PHE A 114 22.68 13.76 -17.94
N SER A 115 23.41 13.51 -19.03
CA SER A 115 24.02 12.22 -19.36
C SER A 115 25.23 11.90 -18.48
N SER A 116 25.82 12.86 -17.77
CA SER A 116 26.84 12.60 -16.75
C SER A 116 26.21 12.30 -15.39
N VAL A 117 25.00 12.81 -15.12
CA VAL A 117 24.25 12.60 -13.88
C VAL A 117 23.31 11.39 -13.96
N TYR A 118 22.85 11.05 -15.17
CA TYR A 118 21.93 9.94 -15.49
C TYR A 118 22.51 9.01 -16.58
N GLY A 119 23.80 9.16 -16.90
CA GLY A 119 24.50 8.29 -17.82
C GLY A 119 24.59 6.89 -17.28
N THR A 120 23.86 6.00 -17.94
CA THR A 120 24.13 4.58 -18.14
C THR A 120 25.41 4.09 -17.49
N LYS A 121 25.33 3.80 -16.20
CA LYS A 121 26.17 2.84 -15.49
C LYS A 121 25.28 2.02 -14.56
N ALA A 122 24.56 1.07 -15.15
CA ALA A 122 24.19 -0.17 -14.49
C ALA A 122 23.85 -1.20 -15.58
N SER A 123 24.73 -2.17 -15.74
CA SER A 123 24.48 -3.42 -16.47
C SER A 123 23.60 -4.35 -15.61
N GLY A 124 22.44 -3.86 -15.17
CA GLY A 124 21.48 -4.62 -14.35
C GLY A 124 20.12 -4.63 -15.04
N SER A 125 19.39 -5.74 -14.95
CA SER A 125 18.01 -5.79 -15.42
C SER A 125 17.12 -4.92 -14.50
N ILE A 126 16.04 -4.34 -15.03
CA ILE A 126 15.04 -3.58 -14.22
C ILE A 126 14.55 -4.41 -13.01
N GLU A 127 14.45 -5.73 -13.19
CA GLU A 127 14.09 -6.68 -12.14
C GLU A 127 15.13 -6.70 -11.00
N GLU A 128 16.41 -6.64 -11.32
CA GLU A 128 17.48 -6.58 -10.34
C GLU A 128 17.42 -5.28 -9.53
N GLU A 129 17.16 -4.14 -10.19
CA GLU A 129 17.03 -2.84 -9.51
C GLU A 129 15.83 -2.83 -8.54
N ILE A 130 14.69 -3.39 -8.94
CA ILE A 130 13.51 -3.53 -8.09
C ILE A 130 13.83 -4.40 -6.87
N MET A 131 14.44 -5.58 -7.10
CA MET A 131 14.83 -6.48 -6.02
C MET A 131 15.80 -5.81 -5.04
N GLN A 132 16.82 -5.11 -5.54
CA GLN A 132 17.77 -4.38 -4.70
C GLN A 132 17.07 -3.31 -3.85
N ASP A 133 16.11 -2.59 -4.43
CA ASP A 133 15.35 -1.58 -3.70
C ASP A 133 14.45 -2.18 -2.60
N GLU A 134 13.81 -3.31 -2.88
CA GLU A 134 13.01 -4.04 -1.90
C GLU A 134 13.85 -4.58 -0.75
N VAL A 135 15.03 -5.14 -1.05
CA VAL A 135 15.98 -5.62 -0.04
C VAL A 135 16.41 -4.48 0.87
N ARG A 136 16.81 -3.32 0.32
CA ARG A 136 17.18 -2.14 1.14
C ARG A 136 16.05 -1.70 2.07
N LYS A 137 14.81 -1.65 1.56
CA LYS A 137 13.63 -1.31 2.37
C LYS A 137 13.37 -2.34 3.47
N MET A 138 13.55 -3.62 3.17
CA MET A 138 13.38 -4.71 4.11
C MET A 138 14.45 -4.67 5.21
N GLU A 139 15.72 -4.44 4.86
CA GLU A 139 16.80 -4.28 5.83
C GLU A 139 16.51 -3.13 6.80
N GLY A 140 16.11 -1.97 6.28
CA GLY A 140 15.70 -0.84 7.12
C GLY A 140 14.52 -1.17 8.04
N PHE A 141 13.55 -1.95 7.56
CA PHE A 141 12.43 -2.43 8.38
C PHE A 141 12.89 -3.42 9.46
N MET A 142 13.72 -4.40 9.11
CA MET A 142 14.25 -5.41 10.03
C MET A 142 15.16 -4.81 11.12
N CYS A 143 15.83 -3.70 10.84
CA CYS A 143 16.66 -2.95 11.79
C CYS A 143 15.88 -1.97 12.68
N SER A 144 14.56 -1.84 12.49
CA SER A 144 13.75 -0.94 13.32
C SER A 144 13.70 -1.40 14.79
N GLU A 145 13.45 -0.46 15.71
CA GLU A 145 13.36 -0.73 17.16
C GLU A 145 12.39 -1.87 17.52
N ARG A 146 11.37 -2.09 16.68
CA ARG A 146 10.40 -3.20 16.82
C ARG A 146 11.07 -4.57 16.93
N PHE A 147 12.23 -4.74 16.30
CA PHE A 147 12.91 -6.02 16.11
C PHE A 147 14.26 -6.10 16.81
N LYS A 148 14.57 -5.15 17.70
CA LYS A 148 15.82 -5.13 18.48
C LYS A 148 16.15 -6.45 19.20
N HIS A 149 15.11 -7.21 19.57
CA HIS A 149 15.25 -8.50 20.27
C HIS A 149 14.89 -9.70 19.39
N THR A 150 14.69 -9.51 18.08
CA THR A 150 14.26 -10.57 17.16
C THR A 150 15.47 -11.12 16.41
N GLN A 151 15.76 -12.40 16.61
CA GLN A 151 16.78 -13.13 15.84
C GLN A 151 16.14 -13.74 14.59
N ARG A 152 16.86 -13.71 13.46
CA ARG A 152 16.39 -14.28 12.19
C ARG A 152 17.51 -15.14 11.60
N PRO A 153 17.28 -16.44 11.36
CA PRO A 153 18.25 -17.30 10.68
C PRO A 153 18.18 -17.18 9.14
N TYR A 154 17.69 -16.05 8.63
CA TYR A 154 17.48 -15.77 7.21
C TYR A 154 17.68 -14.27 6.94
N THR A 155 17.95 -13.93 5.68
CA THR A 155 18.28 -12.57 5.26
C THR A 155 17.06 -11.80 4.75
N ALA A 156 17.21 -10.48 4.58
CA ALA A 156 16.22 -9.65 3.89
C ALA A 156 15.98 -10.10 2.45
N LYS A 157 17.04 -10.56 1.76
CA LYS A 157 16.97 -11.09 0.39
C LYS A 157 16.12 -12.35 0.31
N ASP A 158 16.28 -13.28 1.25
CA ASP A 158 15.48 -14.52 1.30
C ASP A 158 13.98 -14.21 1.46
N VAL A 159 13.65 -13.18 2.24
CA VAL A 159 12.26 -12.72 2.40
C VAL A 159 11.74 -12.05 1.12
N CYS A 160 12.50 -11.15 0.52
CA CYS A 160 12.07 -10.45 -0.70
C CYS A 160 11.92 -11.40 -1.89
N ALA A 161 12.75 -12.43 -1.99
CA ALA A 161 12.66 -13.45 -3.04
C ALA A 161 11.33 -14.23 -3.03
N LEU A 162 10.63 -14.29 -1.90
CA LEU A 162 9.34 -14.97 -1.75
C LEU A 162 8.13 -14.03 -1.85
N ARG A 163 8.35 -12.74 -2.15
CA ARG A 163 7.27 -11.77 -2.25
C ARG A 163 6.60 -11.82 -3.62
N PRO A 164 5.28 -11.59 -3.68
CA PRO A 164 4.64 -11.25 -4.93
C PRO A 164 5.13 -9.87 -5.40
N THR A 165 5.16 -9.66 -6.70
CA THR A 165 5.44 -8.35 -7.32
C THR A 165 4.43 -7.28 -6.89
N ASP A 166 3.19 -7.70 -6.61
CA ASP A 166 2.13 -6.82 -6.11
C ASP A 166 2.12 -6.77 -4.57
N ALA A 167 2.50 -5.62 -4.02
CA ALA A 167 2.49 -5.41 -2.59
C ALA A 167 1.06 -5.34 -2.03
N CYS A 168 0.75 -6.24 -1.09
CA CYS A 168 -0.50 -6.23 -0.34
C CYS A 168 -0.33 -5.60 1.06
N VAL A 169 -1.33 -4.83 1.50
CA VAL A 169 -1.41 -4.30 2.87
C VAL A 169 -2.47 -5.08 3.63
N TYR A 170 -2.05 -5.83 4.65
CA TYR A 170 -2.93 -6.68 5.44
C TYR A 170 -3.56 -5.94 6.63
N PRO A 171 -4.80 -6.27 7.03
CA PRO A 171 -5.42 -5.69 8.22
C PRO A 171 -4.62 -6.00 9.49
N GLY A 172 -3.96 -7.16 9.56
CA GLY A 172 -3.09 -7.55 10.68
C GLY A 172 -1.92 -6.59 10.91
N HIS A 173 -1.46 -5.87 9.88
CA HIS A 173 -0.41 -4.84 10.03
C HIS A 173 -0.84 -3.70 10.96
N HIS A 174 -2.08 -3.22 10.85
CA HIS A 174 -2.58 -2.13 11.71
C HIS A 174 -2.78 -2.62 13.15
N SER A 175 -3.35 -3.82 13.29
CA SER A 175 -3.59 -4.48 14.58
C SER A 175 -2.29 -4.72 15.35
N SER A 176 -1.27 -5.27 14.68
CA SER A 176 0.04 -5.58 15.28
C SER A 176 0.83 -4.34 15.70
N ARG A 177 0.81 -3.25 14.91
CA ARG A 177 1.43 -1.98 15.32
C ARG A 177 0.77 -1.38 16.55
N LYS A 178 -0.56 -1.47 16.65
CA LYS A 178 -1.30 -1.00 17.82
C LYS A 178 -1.01 -1.87 19.05
N LEU A 179 -0.96 -3.20 18.88
CA LEU A 179 -0.60 -4.13 19.94
C LEU A 179 0.83 -3.87 20.44
N TRP A 180 1.80 -3.71 19.55
CA TRP A 180 3.18 -3.39 19.92
C TRP A 180 3.27 -2.13 20.77
N LYS A 181 2.63 -1.03 20.34
CA LYS A 181 2.59 0.23 21.11
C LYS A 181 1.99 0.03 22.50
N LEU A 182 0.90 -0.74 22.60
CA LEU A 182 0.27 -1.06 23.87
C LEU A 182 1.23 -1.83 24.78
N LEU A 183 1.78 -2.95 24.31
CA LEU A 183 2.65 -3.82 25.11
C LEU A 183 3.96 -3.11 25.53
N THR A 184 4.56 -2.31 24.64
CA THR A 184 5.75 -1.51 24.97
C THR A 184 5.45 -0.48 26.06
N LYS A 185 4.28 0.19 25.99
CA LYS A 185 3.84 1.10 27.04
C LYS A 185 3.64 0.37 28.36
N LEU A 186 2.90 -0.74 28.35
CA LEU A 186 2.62 -1.53 29.55
C LEU A 186 3.92 -2.04 30.21
N LYS A 187 4.88 -2.53 29.41
CA LYS A 187 6.20 -2.94 29.89
C LYS A 187 6.95 -1.79 30.58
N LYS A 188 6.95 -0.60 29.96
CA LYS A 188 7.58 0.60 30.54
C LYS A 188 6.92 1.00 31.86
N ASP A 189 5.60 0.96 31.90
CA ASP A 189 4.79 1.36 33.05
C ASP A 189 4.72 0.25 34.11
N LYS A 190 5.37 -0.91 33.89
CA LYS A 190 5.29 -2.12 34.73
C LYS A 190 3.83 -2.53 35.05
N SER A 191 2.96 -2.39 34.06
CA SER A 191 1.52 -2.67 34.17
C SER A 191 1.10 -3.76 33.19
N PHE A 192 -0.18 -4.13 33.21
CA PHE A 192 -0.73 -5.19 32.37
C PHE A 192 -2.04 -4.77 31.72
N SER A 193 -2.39 -5.48 30.65
CA SER A 193 -3.72 -5.47 30.03
C SER A 193 -4.27 -6.86 30.15
N PHE A 194 -5.49 -6.99 30.65
CA PHE A 194 -6.21 -8.26 30.68
C PHE A 194 -7.33 -8.25 29.64
N THR A 195 -7.71 -9.44 29.20
CA THR A 195 -8.85 -9.68 28.33
C THR A 195 -9.31 -11.13 28.54
N PHE A 196 -10.36 -11.54 27.85
CA PHE A 196 -10.83 -12.91 27.83
C PHE A 196 -11.27 -13.30 26.41
N GLY A 197 -11.54 -14.58 26.20
CA GLY A 197 -11.90 -15.11 24.89
C GLY A 197 -13.26 -14.62 24.40
N ALA A 198 -13.29 -13.94 23.25
CA ALA A 198 -14.50 -13.43 22.62
C ALA A 198 -15.14 -14.50 21.72
N LEU A 199 -16.39 -14.84 21.99
CA LEU A 199 -17.19 -15.81 21.23
C LEU A 199 -17.72 -15.22 19.92
N ASP A 200 -18.22 -13.98 19.95
CA ASP A 200 -19.03 -13.44 18.87
C ASP A 200 -18.91 -11.90 18.70
N PRO A 201 -19.49 -11.35 17.61
CA PRO A 201 -19.55 -9.91 17.36
C PRO A 201 -20.30 -9.08 18.42
N VAL A 202 -21.31 -9.63 19.10
CA VAL A 202 -22.01 -8.89 20.15
C VAL A 202 -21.06 -8.66 21.32
N GLN A 203 -20.38 -9.72 21.76
CA GLN A 203 -19.42 -9.67 22.86
C GLN A 203 -18.24 -8.75 22.55
N VAL A 204 -17.65 -8.83 21.34
CA VAL A 204 -16.50 -7.98 20.98
C VAL A 204 -16.84 -6.49 21.05
N THR A 205 -18.08 -6.10 20.74
CA THR A 205 -18.52 -4.70 20.80
C THR A 205 -18.70 -4.19 22.23
N GLN A 206 -19.11 -5.06 23.16
CA GLN A 206 -19.19 -4.72 24.57
C GLN A 206 -17.79 -4.69 25.21
N MET A 207 -16.96 -5.69 24.90
CA MET A 207 -15.57 -5.76 25.37
C MET A 207 -14.78 -4.50 24.99
N ALA A 208 -14.94 -3.99 23.76
CA ALA A 208 -14.20 -2.82 23.29
C ALA A 208 -14.40 -1.55 24.15
N LYS A 209 -15.49 -1.47 24.92
CA LYS A 209 -15.76 -0.36 25.84
C LYS A 209 -14.81 -0.35 27.05
N TYR A 210 -14.34 -1.51 27.48
CA TYR A 210 -13.63 -1.68 28.75
C TYR A 210 -12.24 -2.31 28.60
N LEU A 211 -12.03 -3.14 27.59
CA LEU A 211 -10.81 -3.91 27.37
C LEU A 211 -9.98 -3.33 26.22
N SER A 212 -8.66 -3.36 26.36
CA SER A 212 -7.71 -2.86 25.36
C SER A 212 -7.37 -3.85 24.25
N THR A 213 -7.62 -5.15 24.46
CA THR A 213 -7.33 -6.23 23.52
C THR A 213 -8.49 -7.23 23.46
N ILE A 214 -8.52 -8.02 22.40
CA ILE A 214 -9.44 -9.15 22.22
C ILE A 214 -8.62 -10.42 22.13
N TYR A 215 -9.06 -11.48 22.81
CA TYR A 215 -8.48 -12.81 22.67
C TYR A 215 -9.41 -13.72 21.87
N VAL A 216 -8.84 -14.54 20.99
CA VAL A 216 -9.53 -15.61 20.30
C VAL A 216 -8.90 -16.93 20.73
N SER A 217 -9.68 -17.74 21.43
CA SER A 217 -9.24 -19.01 22.03
C SER A 217 -9.48 -20.20 21.10
N GLY A 218 -8.48 -21.08 20.95
CA GLY A 218 -8.63 -22.37 20.27
C GLY A 218 -9.65 -23.26 20.98
N TRP A 219 -9.57 -23.35 22.31
CA TRP A 219 -10.55 -24.07 23.15
C TRP A 219 -12.00 -23.65 22.87
N GLN A 220 -12.30 -22.34 22.86
CA GLN A 220 -13.65 -21.85 22.55
C GLN A 220 -14.05 -22.18 21.11
N CYS A 221 -13.12 -22.06 20.17
CA CYS A 221 -13.39 -22.36 18.77
C CYS A 221 -13.68 -23.85 18.56
N SER A 222 -12.99 -24.75 19.27
CA SER A 222 -13.25 -26.19 19.21
C SER A 222 -14.70 -26.51 19.54
N SER A 223 -15.25 -25.89 20.59
CA SER A 223 -16.61 -26.20 21.03
C SER A 223 -17.71 -25.39 20.31
N THR A 224 -17.38 -24.30 19.61
CA THR A 224 -18.40 -23.33 19.13
C THR A 224 -18.25 -22.84 17.70
N ALA A 225 -17.09 -23.05 17.06
CA ALA A 225 -16.77 -22.36 15.80
C ALA A 225 -15.99 -23.20 14.79
N SER A 226 -15.87 -24.52 14.99
CA SER A 226 -15.28 -25.42 13.99
C SER A 226 -15.96 -25.22 12.64
N VAL A 227 -15.17 -25.10 11.57
CA VAL A 227 -15.70 -24.83 10.22
C VAL A 227 -16.55 -25.98 9.67
N THR A 228 -16.39 -27.19 10.20
CA THR A 228 -17.21 -28.36 9.85
C THR A 228 -18.48 -28.42 10.66
N ASN A 229 -18.68 -27.51 11.61
CA ASN A 229 -19.73 -27.53 12.63
C ASN A 229 -19.71 -28.77 13.53
N GLU A 230 -18.63 -29.54 13.53
CA GLU A 230 -18.40 -30.62 14.50
C GLU A 230 -17.69 -30.01 15.73
N PRO A 231 -18.36 -29.92 16.89
CA PRO A 231 -17.74 -29.41 18.09
C PRO A 231 -16.85 -30.48 18.73
N GLY A 232 -15.86 -30.06 19.51
CA GLY A 232 -14.97 -31.00 20.19
C GLY A 232 -14.32 -30.44 21.45
N PRO A 233 -13.61 -31.32 22.18
CA PRO A 233 -12.67 -30.90 23.21
C PRO A 233 -11.47 -30.17 22.59
N ASP A 234 -10.64 -29.56 23.43
CA ASP A 234 -9.49 -28.76 22.99
C ASP A 234 -8.29 -29.62 22.60
N LEU A 235 -8.39 -30.22 21.41
CA LEU A 235 -7.39 -31.13 20.84
C LEU A 235 -6.74 -30.60 19.56
N ALA A 236 -7.18 -29.43 19.06
CA ALA A 236 -6.75 -28.85 17.79
C ALA A 236 -6.87 -29.80 16.59
N ASP A 237 -7.92 -30.62 16.58
CA ASP A 237 -8.29 -31.55 15.50
C ASP A 237 -9.29 -30.96 14.50
N TYR A 238 -9.85 -29.79 14.80
CA TYR A 238 -10.61 -28.99 13.83
C TYR A 238 -9.72 -28.50 12.67
N PRO A 239 -10.30 -28.22 11.48
CA PRO A 239 -9.53 -27.66 10.38
C PRO A 239 -8.85 -26.33 10.76
N TYR A 240 -7.58 -26.16 10.39
CA TYR A 240 -6.72 -25.06 10.86
C TYR A 240 -7.21 -23.64 10.48
N ASN A 241 -8.15 -23.51 9.54
CA ASN A 241 -8.77 -22.23 9.20
C ASN A 241 -9.88 -21.81 10.19
N THR A 242 -10.22 -22.65 11.18
CA THR A 242 -11.21 -22.37 12.24
C THR A 242 -10.91 -21.08 13.02
N VAL A 243 -9.73 -20.98 13.62
CA VAL A 243 -9.35 -19.78 14.40
C VAL A 243 -9.14 -18.55 13.51
N PRO A 244 -8.47 -18.62 12.34
CA PRO A 244 -8.41 -17.51 11.39
C PRO A 244 -9.79 -16.98 10.99
N ASN A 245 -10.77 -17.86 10.72
CA ASN A 245 -12.13 -17.45 10.37
C ASN A 245 -12.82 -16.73 11.54
N LYS A 246 -12.58 -17.17 12.78
CA LYS A 246 -13.05 -16.45 13.97
C LYS A 246 -12.41 -15.06 14.09
N VAL A 247 -11.11 -14.94 13.84
CA VAL A 247 -10.41 -13.64 13.81
C VAL A 247 -11.05 -12.71 12.77
N ASP A 248 -11.26 -13.19 11.55
CA ASP A 248 -11.88 -12.41 10.47
C ASP A 248 -13.31 -11.96 10.84
N GLN A 249 -14.12 -12.87 11.41
CA GLN A 249 -15.47 -12.56 11.88
C GLN A 249 -15.48 -11.39 12.88
N LEU A 250 -14.65 -11.47 13.93
CA LEU A 250 -14.58 -10.43 14.95
C LEU A 250 -13.99 -9.14 14.39
N ARG A 251 -12.98 -9.25 13.52
CA ARG A 251 -12.34 -8.10 12.89
C ARG A 251 -13.32 -7.30 12.02
N ARG A 252 -14.12 -7.97 11.19
CA ARG A 252 -15.16 -7.33 10.37
C ARG A 252 -16.20 -6.62 11.22
N ALA A 253 -16.59 -7.21 12.35
CA ALA A 253 -17.50 -6.58 13.29
C ALA A 253 -16.91 -5.30 13.91
N GLN A 254 -15.64 -5.34 14.34
CA GLN A 254 -14.96 -4.14 14.84
C GLN A 254 -14.94 -3.01 13.81
N GLU A 255 -14.60 -3.32 12.55
CA GLU A 255 -14.55 -2.34 11.47
C GLU A 255 -15.93 -1.79 11.14
N PHE A 256 -16.96 -2.62 11.14
CA PHE A 256 -18.34 -2.18 10.92
C PHE A 256 -18.79 -1.20 12.03
N HIS A 257 -18.54 -1.53 13.29
CA HIS A 257 -18.91 -0.67 14.42
C HIS A 257 -18.09 0.63 14.46
N ASP A 258 -16.82 0.61 14.07
CA ASP A 258 -16.01 1.82 13.88
C ASP A 258 -16.61 2.72 12.79
N ARG A 259 -16.96 2.16 11.62
CA ARG A 259 -17.62 2.92 10.54
C ARG A 259 -18.95 3.52 10.98
N LYS A 260 -19.80 2.73 11.66
CA LYS A 260 -21.08 3.20 12.21
C LYS A 260 -20.88 4.37 13.17
N GLN A 261 -19.97 4.23 14.13
CA GLN A 261 -19.67 5.31 15.07
C GLN A 261 -19.10 6.55 14.36
N ARG A 262 -18.21 6.36 13.38
CA ARG A 262 -17.62 7.45 12.60
C ARG A 262 -18.67 8.23 11.82
N GLU A 263 -19.60 7.51 11.19
CA GLU A 263 -20.73 8.09 10.45
C GLU A 263 -21.61 8.92 11.39
N CYS A 264 -22.08 8.35 12.51
CA CYS A 264 -22.97 9.06 13.44
C CYS A 264 -22.28 10.30 14.01
N ARG A 265 -21.01 10.18 14.42
CA ARG A 265 -20.23 11.29 14.97
C ARG A 265 -19.88 12.36 13.93
N SER A 266 -19.89 12.04 12.64
CA SER A 266 -19.64 13.03 11.58
C SER A 266 -20.80 14.03 11.41
N ARG A 267 -22.02 13.63 11.81
CA ARG A 267 -23.22 14.47 11.78
C ARG A 267 -23.42 15.30 13.05
N MET A 268 -22.65 15.01 14.10
CA MET A 268 -22.73 15.70 15.38
C MET A 268 -21.93 17.00 15.38
N SER A 269 -22.46 18.02 16.05
CA SER A 269 -21.73 19.22 16.41
C SER A 269 -20.50 18.91 17.27
N ARG A 270 -19.62 19.90 17.45
CA ARG A 270 -18.44 19.75 18.32
C ARG A 270 -18.83 19.46 19.78
N SER A 271 -19.88 20.13 20.27
CA SER A 271 -20.37 19.97 21.64
C SER A 271 -20.91 18.55 21.88
N GLU A 272 -21.77 18.06 20.99
CA GLU A 272 -22.33 16.70 21.07
C GLU A 272 -21.26 15.61 20.99
N ARG A 273 -20.21 15.81 20.17
CA ARG A 273 -19.07 14.89 20.12
C ARG A 273 -18.26 14.86 21.41
N GLN A 274 -18.17 15.97 22.15
CA GLN A 274 -17.49 16.02 23.44
C GLN A 274 -18.33 15.36 24.54
N ALA A 275 -19.66 15.52 24.48
CA ALA A 275 -20.59 14.89 25.42
C ALA A 275 -20.75 13.38 25.19
N SER A 276 -20.59 12.89 23.96
CA SER A 276 -20.75 11.47 23.62
C SER A 276 -19.44 10.68 23.71
N GLN A 277 -19.48 9.53 24.37
CA GLN A 277 -18.34 8.61 24.47
C GLN A 277 -17.91 8.11 23.08
N LYS A 278 -16.61 8.21 22.78
CA LYS A 278 -16.00 7.59 21.59
C LYS A 278 -15.38 6.25 22.00
N ILE A 279 -15.94 5.15 21.52
CA ILE A 279 -15.40 3.81 21.75
C ILE A 279 -14.34 3.52 20.70
N ASP A 280 -13.25 2.89 21.12
CA ASP A 280 -12.21 2.37 20.22
C ASP A 280 -12.53 0.91 19.88
N PHE A 281 -13.30 0.68 18.82
CA PHE A 281 -13.72 -0.68 18.42
C PHE A 281 -12.57 -1.51 17.84
N LEU A 282 -11.53 -0.87 17.28
CA LEU A 282 -10.43 -1.55 16.60
C LEU A 282 -9.39 -2.08 17.60
N ARG A 283 -9.81 -2.83 18.62
CA ARG A 283 -8.94 -3.43 19.63
C ARG A 283 -8.08 -4.54 18.98
N PRO A 284 -6.75 -4.59 19.22
CA PRO A 284 -5.92 -5.62 18.64
C PRO A 284 -6.36 -7.02 19.08
N ILE A 285 -6.36 -7.95 18.12
CA ILE A 285 -6.73 -9.35 18.34
C ILE A 285 -5.46 -10.17 18.57
N ILE A 286 -5.43 -10.96 19.64
CA ILE A 286 -4.43 -11.99 19.90
C ILE A 286 -5.12 -13.34 19.69
N ALA A 287 -4.57 -14.19 18.83
CA ALA A 287 -5.20 -15.44 18.43
C ALA A 287 -4.37 -16.66 18.80
N ASP A 288 -5.06 -17.76 19.04
CA ASP A 288 -4.49 -19.08 19.29
C ASP A 288 -4.06 -19.74 17.97
N GLY A 289 -2.77 -20.08 17.87
CA GLY A 289 -2.20 -20.83 16.75
C GLY A 289 -2.08 -22.32 17.03
N ASP A 290 -2.53 -22.80 18.20
CA ASP A 290 -2.27 -24.15 18.72
C ASP A 290 -0.78 -24.52 18.58
N THR A 291 -0.50 -25.71 18.08
CA THR A 291 0.86 -26.21 17.77
C THR A 291 1.29 -25.86 16.34
N GLY A 292 0.47 -25.11 15.59
CA GLY A 292 0.71 -24.80 14.19
C GLY A 292 0.08 -25.75 13.17
N HIS A 293 -0.73 -26.73 13.62
CA HIS A 293 -1.56 -27.61 12.77
C HIS A 293 -0.78 -28.46 11.75
N GLY A 294 0.46 -28.82 12.06
CA GLY A 294 1.31 -29.67 11.23
C GLY A 294 2.77 -29.25 11.26
N GLY A 295 3.51 -29.56 10.19
CA GLY A 295 4.90 -29.12 10.03
C GLY A 295 5.04 -27.64 9.65
N VAL A 296 6.28 -27.18 9.47
CA VAL A 296 6.64 -25.77 9.20
C VAL A 296 5.82 -25.12 8.07
N THR A 297 5.54 -25.84 6.99
CA THR A 297 4.75 -25.31 5.87
C THR A 297 3.28 -25.05 6.24
N ALA A 298 2.70 -25.85 7.14
CA ALA A 298 1.37 -25.61 7.71
C ALA A 298 1.39 -24.38 8.61
N VAL A 299 2.40 -24.25 9.47
CA VAL A 299 2.60 -23.06 10.33
C VAL A 299 2.68 -21.77 9.51
N MET A 300 3.44 -21.78 8.40
CA MET A 300 3.53 -20.63 7.49
C MET A 300 2.18 -20.27 6.87
N ARG A 301 1.40 -21.26 6.42
CA ARG A 301 0.07 -21.05 5.84
C ARG A 301 -0.93 -20.54 6.87
N LEU A 302 -0.93 -21.11 8.08
CA LEU A 302 -1.76 -20.67 9.20
C LEU A 302 -1.43 -19.23 9.60
N THR A 303 -0.14 -18.90 9.72
CA THR A 303 0.34 -17.55 10.03
C THR A 303 -0.12 -16.56 8.96
N LYS A 304 -0.04 -16.92 7.68
CA LYS A 304 -0.54 -16.11 6.57
C LYS A 304 -2.05 -15.83 6.73
N LEU A 305 -2.86 -16.87 6.96
CA LEU A 305 -4.31 -16.71 7.16
C LEU A 305 -4.64 -15.79 8.35
N MET A 306 -3.92 -15.92 9.47
CA MET A 306 -4.12 -15.07 10.64
C MET A 306 -3.81 -13.59 10.35
N ILE A 307 -2.72 -13.31 9.60
CA ILE A 307 -2.34 -11.95 9.19
C ILE A 307 -3.42 -11.36 8.26
N GLU A 308 -3.90 -12.15 7.30
CA GLU A 308 -4.96 -11.79 6.36
C GLU A 308 -6.29 -11.54 7.06
N ALA A 309 -6.63 -12.35 8.07
CA ALA A 309 -7.85 -12.22 8.89
C ALA A 309 -7.83 -10.99 9.82
N GLY A 310 -6.64 -10.45 10.15
CA GLY A 310 -6.51 -9.25 10.97
C GLY A 310 -5.95 -9.47 12.38
N ALA A 311 -5.33 -10.62 12.66
CA ALA A 311 -4.64 -10.86 13.92
C ALA A 311 -3.52 -9.82 14.14
N GLY A 312 -3.44 -9.28 15.36
CA GLY A 312 -2.36 -8.40 15.80
C GLY A 312 -1.19 -9.16 16.45
N GLY A 313 -1.47 -10.35 16.98
CA GLY A 313 -0.49 -11.29 17.50
C GLY A 313 -1.06 -12.71 17.49
N ILE A 314 -0.17 -13.69 17.44
CA ILE A 314 -0.50 -15.12 17.45
C ILE A 314 0.42 -15.77 18.49
N HIS A 315 -0.07 -16.75 19.22
CA HIS A 315 0.76 -17.59 20.08
C HIS A 315 0.74 -19.04 19.58
N PHE A 316 1.89 -19.71 19.70
CA PHE A 316 2.06 -21.13 19.39
C PHE A 316 2.62 -21.82 20.63
N GLU A 317 2.25 -23.08 20.83
CA GLU A 317 2.71 -23.91 21.95
C GLU A 317 3.61 -25.06 21.50
N ASP A 318 4.43 -25.56 22.42
CA ASP A 318 5.47 -26.59 22.22
C ASP A 318 4.97 -28.02 22.43
N GLN A 319 3.64 -28.22 22.34
CA GLN A 319 3.06 -29.56 22.28
C GLN A 319 3.18 -30.13 20.86
N ARG A 320 3.21 -31.46 20.76
CA ARG A 320 3.22 -32.15 19.47
C ARG A 320 1.82 -32.13 18.84
N ALA A 321 1.74 -31.69 17.59
CA ALA A 321 0.53 -31.76 16.77
C ALA A 321 -0.04 -33.20 16.72
N GLY A 322 -1.37 -33.33 16.78
CA GLY A 322 -2.07 -34.62 16.88
C GLY A 322 -2.12 -35.22 18.29
N THR A 323 -1.30 -34.74 19.22
CA THR A 323 -1.38 -35.09 20.67
C THR A 323 -1.62 -33.86 21.54
N LYS A 324 -2.00 -32.74 20.93
CA LYS A 324 -2.28 -31.47 21.61
C LYS A 324 -3.42 -31.65 22.62
N LYS A 325 -3.27 -31.06 23.79
CA LYS A 325 -4.33 -31.01 24.81
C LYS A 325 -4.40 -29.64 25.46
N CYS A 326 -5.54 -29.35 26.09
CA CYS A 326 -5.67 -28.19 26.97
C CYS A 326 -4.55 -28.17 28.03
N GLY A 327 -4.00 -27.00 28.35
CA GLY A 327 -2.88 -26.85 29.28
C GLY A 327 -3.10 -27.44 30.68
N HIS A 328 -4.37 -27.60 31.10
CA HIS A 328 -4.76 -28.18 32.38
C HIS A 328 -5.01 -29.70 32.33
N MET A 329 -4.88 -30.33 31.16
CA MET A 329 -5.01 -31.78 31.01
C MET A 329 -3.65 -32.48 31.18
N ALA A 330 -3.69 -33.69 31.75
CA ALA A 330 -2.52 -34.55 31.85
C ALA A 330 -2.16 -35.21 30.50
N GLY A 331 -0.92 -35.72 30.40
CA GLY A 331 -0.46 -36.45 29.22
C GLY A 331 -0.14 -35.57 28.01
N LYS A 332 0.41 -34.37 28.25
CA LYS A 332 0.90 -33.47 27.19
C LYS A 332 2.23 -33.98 26.64
N GLY A 333 2.28 -34.22 25.34
CA GLY A 333 3.52 -34.59 24.64
C GLY A 333 4.20 -33.35 24.09
N LEU A 334 5.46 -33.11 24.46
CA LEU A 334 6.25 -31.97 23.99
C LEU A 334 7.06 -32.32 22.74
N VAL A 335 7.34 -31.31 21.92
CA VAL A 335 8.34 -31.39 20.86
C VAL A 335 9.74 -31.06 21.41
N SER A 336 10.77 -31.24 20.58
CA SER A 336 12.12 -30.81 20.95
C SER A 336 12.26 -29.29 20.90
N MET A 337 13.18 -28.71 21.67
CA MET A 337 13.48 -27.26 21.61
C MET A 337 13.90 -26.76 20.22
N ARG A 338 14.38 -27.65 19.35
CA ARG A 338 14.76 -27.30 17.97
C ARG A 338 13.57 -27.26 17.02
N GLU A 339 12.55 -28.06 17.32
CA GLU A 339 11.33 -28.12 16.53
C GLU A 339 10.43 -26.91 16.82
N GLN A 340 10.40 -26.46 18.08
CA GLN A 340 9.75 -25.22 18.52
C GLN A 340 10.51 -23.97 18.07
#